data_AF-A0A6M6BMM8-F1
#
_entry.id   AF-A0A6M6BMM8-F1
#
_cell.length_a   1.000
_cell.length_b   1.000
_cell.length_c   1.000
_cell.angle_alpha   90.00
_cell.angle_beta   90.00
_cell.angle_gamma   90.00
#
_symmetry.space_group_name_H-M   'P 1'
#
loop_
_entity.id
_entity.type
_entity.pdbx_description
1 polymer ?
#
loop_
_entity_poly.entity_id
_entity_poly.type
_entity_poly.pdbx_seq_one_letter_code
_entity_poly.pdbx_strand_id
1 'polypeptide(L)'
;MDQDLQLSLANNAKEWLALSLSISSAEKVAFSKIHDGFFTTYGAHFMAHVYRTTFEQALQSMPESERSKLLLAFQAAMDQSIDEHYSNRNLKE
;
A
#
# COMPACT_ATOMS: atom_id res chain seq x y z
N MET A 1 12.20 10.58 -39.56
CA MET A 1 11.52 11.46 -38.60
C MET A 1 10.46 10.64 -37.84
N ASP A 2 10.91 9.58 -37.16
CA ASP A 2 10.05 8.59 -36.46
C ASP A 2 10.80 8.10 -35.21
N GLN A 3 12.11 7.84 -35.35
CA GLN A 3 13.00 7.50 -34.22
C GLN A 3 13.08 8.58 -33.14
N ASP A 4 13.26 9.86 -33.48
CA ASP A 4 13.33 10.94 -32.46
C ASP A 4 12.01 11.08 -31.67
N LEU A 5 10.88 10.83 -32.32
CA LEU A 5 9.56 10.94 -31.71
C LEU A 5 9.31 9.77 -30.75
N GLN A 6 9.72 8.55 -31.13
CA GLN A 6 9.69 7.38 -30.26
C GLN A 6 10.65 7.51 -29.06
N LEU A 7 11.83 8.10 -29.26
CA LEU A 7 12.80 8.35 -28.20
C LEU A 7 12.25 9.37 -27.18
N SER A 8 11.61 10.44 -27.67
CA SER A 8 10.96 11.44 -26.83
C SER A 8 9.80 10.87 -26.00
N LEU A 9 8.98 9.99 -26.59
CA LEU A 9 7.88 9.31 -25.88
C LEU A 9 8.40 8.35 -24.81
N ALA A 10 9.42 7.56 -25.12
CA ALA A 10 10.03 6.64 -24.16
C ALA A 10 10.67 7.37 -22.98
N ASN A 11 11.32 8.51 -23.23
CA ASN A 11 11.90 9.34 -22.17
C ASN A 11 10.80 9.96 -21.30
N ASN A 12 9.74 10.49 -21.89
CA ASN A 12 8.62 11.06 -21.13
C ASN A 12 7.91 9.99 -20.26
N ALA A 13 7.72 8.77 -20.77
CA ALA A 13 7.15 7.67 -19.99
C ALA A 13 8.04 7.27 -18.79
N LYS A 14 9.37 7.29 -18.97
CA LYS A 14 10.32 7.05 -17.86
C LYS A 14 10.26 8.14 -16.79
N GLU A 15 10.15 9.40 -17.20
CA GLU A 15 10.03 10.52 -16.28
C GLU A 15 8.72 10.45 -15.47
N TRP A 16 7.60 10.12 -16.13
CA TRP A 16 6.32 9.90 -15.46
C TRP A 16 6.36 8.73 -14.46
N LEU A 17 7.02 7.63 -14.82
CA LEU A 17 7.21 6.49 -13.91
C LEU A 17 8.10 6.86 -12.73
N ALA A 18 9.20 7.58 -12.97
CA ALA A 18 10.09 8.05 -11.91
C ALA A 18 9.36 9.01 -10.95
N LEU A 19 8.51 9.89 -11.49
CA LEU A 19 7.68 10.80 -10.71
C LEU A 19 6.64 10.03 -9.88
N SER A 20 5.94 9.05 -10.46
CA SER A 20 4.94 8.26 -9.72
C SER A 20 5.57 7.43 -8.60
N LEU A 21 6.75 6.85 -8.84
CA LEU A 21 7.54 6.16 -7.82
C LEU A 21 8.02 7.14 -6.73
N SER A 22 8.46 8.34 -7.11
CA SER A 22 8.85 9.38 -6.17
C SER A 22 7.69 9.82 -5.28
N ILE A 23 6.51 10.04 -5.86
CA ILE A 23 5.28 10.39 -5.13
C ILE A 23 4.93 9.26 -4.15
N SER A 24 4.90 8.00 -4.62
CA SER A 24 4.65 6.84 -3.78
C SER A 24 5.66 6.71 -2.63
N SER A 25 6.94 7.04 -2.86
CA SER A 25 7.97 7.01 -1.83
C SER A 25 7.78 8.09 -0.76
N ALA A 26 7.38 9.30 -1.16
CA ALA A 26 7.10 10.40 -0.23
C ALA A 26 5.84 10.12 0.60
N GLU A 27 4.79 9.58 -0.04
CA GLU A 27 3.56 9.14 0.62
C GLU A 27 3.82 8.03 1.64
N LYS A 28 4.69 7.07 1.30
CA LYS A 28 5.11 6.01 2.23
C LYS A 28 5.82 6.56 3.45
N VAL A 29 6.75 7.50 3.27
CA VAL A 29 7.48 8.14 4.38
C VAL A 29 6.52 8.92 5.28
N ALA A 30 5.61 9.68 4.69
CA ALA A 30 4.58 10.41 5.43
C ALA A 30 3.67 9.45 6.22
N PHE A 31 3.21 8.38 5.59
CA PHE A 31 2.41 7.33 6.25
C PHE A 31 3.15 6.71 7.42
N SER A 32 4.40 6.27 7.23
CA SER A 32 5.21 5.69 8.32
C SER A 32 5.36 6.65 9.50
N LYS A 33 5.64 7.92 9.24
CA LYS A 33 5.79 8.92 10.32
C LYS A 33 4.50 9.10 11.13
N ILE A 34 3.35 9.17 10.45
CA ILE A 34 2.04 9.27 11.11
C ILE A 34 1.77 7.98 11.88
N HIS A 35 1.84 6.85 11.19
CA HIS A 35 1.58 5.52 11.73
C HIS A 35 2.40 5.25 12.99
N ASP A 36 3.73 5.36 12.89
CA ASP A 36 4.64 4.93 13.95
C ASP A 36 4.47 5.78 15.21
N GLY A 37 4.24 7.09 15.05
CA GLY A 37 3.96 7.98 16.17
C GLY A 37 2.69 7.58 16.94
N PHE A 38 1.60 7.29 16.22
CA PHE A 38 0.36 6.83 16.84
C PHE A 38 0.48 5.40 17.40
N PHE A 39 1.16 4.50 16.69
CA PHE A 39 1.39 3.13 17.13
C PHE A 39 2.20 3.10 18.44
N THR A 40 3.29 3.86 18.53
CA THR A 40 4.10 3.95 19.76
C THR A 40 3.30 4.53 20.93
N THR A 41 2.40 5.49 20.68
CA THR A 41 1.64 6.17 21.73
C THR A 41 0.46 5.36 22.24
N TYR A 42 -0.28 4.69 21.33
CA TYR A 42 -1.59 4.09 21.65
C TYR A 42 -1.65 2.57 21.44
N GLY A 43 -0.66 1.97 20.77
CA GLY A 43 -0.51 0.53 20.62
C GLY A 43 -1.40 -0.12 19.56
N ALA A 44 -1.21 -1.44 19.40
CA ALA A 44 -1.78 -2.22 18.31
C ALA A 44 -3.32 -2.27 18.30
N HIS A 45 -3.97 -2.34 19.47
CA HIS A 45 -5.44 -2.37 19.54
C HIS A 45 -6.08 -1.09 19.03
N PHE A 46 -5.54 0.06 19.41
CA PHE A 46 -5.98 1.36 18.90
C PHE A 46 -5.80 1.42 17.38
N MET A 47 -4.64 0.99 16.89
CA MET A 47 -4.34 1.01 15.46
C MET A 47 -5.26 0.10 14.64
N ALA A 48 -5.57 -1.09 15.15
CA ALA A 48 -6.54 -1.99 14.51
C ALA A 48 -7.92 -1.34 14.35
N HIS A 49 -8.37 -0.59 15.35
CA HIS A 49 -9.62 0.17 15.26
C HIS A 49 -9.54 1.28 14.21
N VAL A 50 -8.49 2.10 14.24
CA VAL A 50 -8.27 3.19 13.26
C VAL A 50 -8.24 2.67 11.83
N TYR A 51 -7.52 1.56 11.59
CA TYR A 51 -7.46 0.95 10.26
C TYR A 51 -8.82 0.47 9.79
N ARG A 52 -9.56 -0.24 10.65
CA ARG A 52 -10.91 -0.71 10.32
C ARG A 52 -11.81 0.46 9.93
N THR A 53 -11.85 1.52 10.74
CA THR A 53 -12.66 2.72 10.45
C THR A 53 -12.23 3.41 9.16
N THR A 54 -10.93 3.53 8.92
CA THR A 54 -10.39 4.13 7.69
C THR A 54 -10.79 3.32 6.45
N PHE A 55 -10.69 1.99 6.52
CA PHE A 55 -11.14 1.09 5.45
C PHE A 55 -12.64 1.23 5.19
N GLU A 56 -13.47 1.20 6.23
CA GLU A 56 -14.93 1.34 6.11
C GLU A 56 -15.32 2.67 5.43
N GLN A 57 -14.66 3.77 5.79
CA GLN A 57 -14.88 5.08 5.16
C GLN A 57 -14.43 5.10 3.69
N ALA A 58 -13.23 4.57 3.40
CA ALA A 58 -12.71 4.52 2.04
C ALA A 58 -13.64 3.73 1.11
N LEU A 59 -14.10 2.55 1.56
CA LEU A 59 -14.98 1.66 0.80
C LEU A 59 -16.33 2.30 0.42
N GLN A 60 -16.85 3.23 1.22
CA GLN A 60 -18.10 3.94 0.93
C GLN A 60 -17.97 4.92 -0.24
N SER A 61 -16.77 5.47 -0.43
CA SER A 61 -16.48 6.48 -1.46
C SER A 61 -15.88 5.92 -2.75
N MET A 62 -15.50 4.63 -2.76
CA MET A 62 -14.79 4.00 -3.87
C MET A 62 -15.74 3.45 -4.94
N PRO A 63 -15.39 3.59 -6.24
CA PRO A 63 -16.00 2.82 -7.32
C PRO A 63 -15.89 1.31 -7.06
N GLU A 64 -16.87 0.54 -7.52
CA GLU A 64 -16.94 -0.90 -7.27
C GLU A 64 -15.69 -1.67 -7.74
N SER A 65 -15.13 -1.29 -8.89
CA SER A 65 -13.92 -1.92 -9.43
C SER A 65 -12.68 -1.70 -8.55
N GLU A 66 -12.56 -0.53 -7.91
CA GLU A 66 -11.47 -0.21 -6.99
C GLU A 66 -11.69 -0.86 -5.63
N ARG A 67 -12.93 -0.87 -5.14
CA ARG A 67 -13.34 -1.59 -3.93
C ARG A 67 -12.99 -3.07 -4.01
N SER A 68 -13.33 -3.74 -5.12
CA SER A 68 -13.03 -5.16 -5.31
C SER A 68 -11.54 -5.45 -5.32
N LYS A 69 -10.73 -4.59 -5.96
CA LYS A 69 -9.26 -4.71 -5.95
C LYS A 69 -8.69 -4.56 -4.53
N LEU A 70 -9.20 -3.59 -3.76
CA LEU A 70 -8.77 -3.36 -2.39
C LEU A 70 -9.08 -4.56 -1.49
N LEU A 71 -10.28 -5.13 -1.60
CA LEU A 71 -10.69 -6.29 -0.79
C LEU A 71 -9.87 -7.54 -1.11
N LEU A 72 -9.59 -7.81 -2.39
CA LEU A 72 -8.73 -8.93 -2.79
C LEU A 72 -7.30 -8.75 -2.29
N ALA A 73 -6.74 -7.55 -2.41
CA ALA A 73 -5.40 -7.25 -1.91
C ALA A 73 -5.32 -7.39 -0.37
N PHE A 74 -6.37 -6.94 0.33
CA PHE A 74 -6.46 -7.08 1.78
C PHE A 74 -6.55 -8.55 2.21
N GLN A 75 -7.36 -9.37 1.53
CA GLN A 75 -7.45 -10.80 1.78
C GLN A 75 -6.12 -11.50 1.57
N ALA A 76 -5.46 -11.25 0.42
CA ALA A 76 -4.16 -11.85 0.12
C ALA A 76 -3.09 -11.49 1.17
N ALA A 77 -3.08 -10.25 1.66
CA ALA A 77 -2.17 -9.81 2.72
C ALA A 77 -2.44 -10.51 4.06
N MET A 78 -3.71 -10.77 4.39
CA MET A 78 -4.07 -11.55 5.59
C MET A 78 -3.60 -12.99 5.46
N ASP A 79 -3.88 -13.65 4.33
CA ASP A 79 -3.48 -15.03 4.06
C ASP A 79 -1.96 -15.17 4.16
N GLN A 80 -1.21 -14.28 3.53
CA GLN A 80 0.26 -14.23 3.64
C GLN A 80 0.72 -14.05 5.10
N SER A 81 0.11 -13.13 5.85
CA SER A 81 0.51 -12.88 7.25
C SER A 81 0.23 -14.08 8.15
N ILE A 82 -0.85 -14.82 7.88
CA ILE A 82 -1.19 -16.08 8.57
C ILE A 82 -0.13 -17.13 8.26
N ASP A 83 0.20 -17.32 6.98
CA ASP A 83 1.21 -18.28 6.55
C ASP A 83 2.58 -17.98 7.19
N GLU A 84 2.99 -16.72 7.22
CA GLU A 84 4.22 -16.27 7.86
C GLU A 84 4.20 -16.51 9.38
N HIS A 85 3.07 -16.25 10.04
CA HIS A 85 2.92 -16.48 11.48
C HIS A 85 3.13 -17.95 11.84
N TYR A 86 2.51 -18.87 11.09
CA TYR A 86 2.63 -20.31 11.34
C TYR A 86 3.96 -20.89 10.87
N SER A 87 4.52 -20.40 9.77
CA SER A 87 5.86 -20.81 9.28
C SER A 87 6.96 -20.44 10.27
N ASN A 88 6.89 -19.24 10.84
CA ASN A 88 7.86 -18.79 11.84
C ASN A 88 7.71 -19.48 13.20
N ARG A 89 6.54 -20.07 13.48
CA ARG A 89 6.30 -20.84 14.72
C ARG A 89 6.92 -22.24 14.62
N ASN A 90 6.83 -22.88 13.45
CA ASN A 90 7.39 -24.22 13.21
C ASN A 90 8.94 -24.25 13.14
N LEU A 91 9.60 -23.11 13.01
CA LEU A 91 11.08 -22.99 13.03
C LEU A 91 11.66 -22.81 14.45
N LYS A 92 10.81 -22.66 15.47
CA LYS A 92 11.20 -22.43 16.87
C LYS A 92 10.94 -23.63 17.79
N GLU A 93 10.45 -24.73 17.24
CA GLU A 93 10.31 -26.04 17.90
C GLU A 93 11.39 -27.00 17.36
#